data_AF-A0A8J6Q7F4-F1
#
_entry.id   AF-A0A8J6Q7F4-F1
#
_cell.length_a   1.000
_cell.length_b   1.000
_cell.length_c   1.000
_cell.angle_alpha   90.00
_cell.angle_beta   90.00
_cell.angle_gamma   90.00
#
_symmetry.space_group_name_H-M   'P 1'
#
loop_
_entity.id
_entity.type
_entity.pdbx_description
1 polymer ?
#
loop_
_entity_poly.entity_id
_entity_poly.type
_entity_poly.pdbx_seq_one_letter_code
_entity_poly.pdbx_strand_id
1 'polypeptide(L)'
;MKTQMKMTHKLYQNLGKLFYAMASADDSVNKAEFDKLKVLVKKHWLNLDNLEDDYGSDAAYEIEIVFDWLKSQKYTDNDRCFNDFVAYKNSQPHLFTPKLKKLILKTANAIAAAFSGINKSELIMMAKLDLELKK
;
A
#
# COMPACT_ATOMS: atom_id res chain seq x y z
N MET A 1 20.52 16.11 -11.66
CA MET A 1 19.09 16.15 -11.30
C MET A 1 18.65 14.73 -10.95
N LYS A 2 18.03 14.48 -9.79
CA LYS A 2 17.45 13.17 -9.49
C LYS A 2 16.18 13.04 -10.34
N THR A 3 16.14 12.13 -11.30
CA THR A 3 14.93 11.83 -12.07
C THR A 3 13.90 11.22 -11.10
N GLN A 4 12.87 11.99 -10.78
CA GLN A 4 11.75 11.48 -10.00
C GLN A 4 10.90 10.56 -10.88
N MET A 5 10.32 9.52 -10.28
CA MET A 5 9.35 8.68 -11.00
C MET A 5 8.07 9.51 -11.21
N LYS A 6 7.24 9.18 -12.19
CA LYS A 6 5.91 9.79 -12.32
C LYS A 6 4.87 8.75 -11.96
N MET A 7 4.19 8.93 -10.82
CA MET A 7 3.10 8.06 -10.41
C MET A 7 1.74 8.66 -10.80
N THR A 8 0.68 8.01 -10.34
CA THR A 8 -0.70 8.38 -10.60
C THR A 8 -1.50 8.25 -9.31
N HIS A 9 -2.56 9.06 -9.17
CA HIS A 9 -3.55 8.93 -8.08
C HIS A 9 -4.04 7.49 -7.93
N LYS A 10 -4.35 6.84 -9.06
CA LYS A 10 -4.83 5.47 -9.08
C LYS A 10 -3.81 4.46 -8.53
N LEU A 11 -2.50 4.71 -8.66
CA LEU A 11 -1.50 3.89 -7.97
C LEU A 11 -1.63 4.06 -6.45
N TYR A 12 -1.63 5.30 -5.95
CA TYR A 12 -1.70 5.57 -4.51
C TYR A 12 -2.98 5.04 -3.87
N GLN A 13 -4.12 5.13 -4.56
CA GLN A 13 -5.37 4.52 -4.11
C GLN A 13 -5.28 3.00 -4.02
N ASN A 14 -4.72 2.34 -5.04
CA ASN A 14 -4.54 0.88 -5.01
C ASN A 14 -3.50 0.43 -3.97
N LEU A 15 -2.53 1.27 -3.64
CA LEU A 15 -1.62 1.02 -2.52
C LEU A 15 -2.33 1.13 -1.17
N GLY A 16 -3.23 2.11 -1.00
CA GLY A 16 -4.09 2.20 0.17
C GLY A 16 -4.94 0.93 0.38
N LYS A 17 -5.55 0.42 -0.69
CA LYS A 17 -6.28 -0.87 -0.69
C LYS A 17 -5.39 -2.04 -0.33
N LEU A 18 -4.21 -2.15 -0.96
CA LEU A 18 -3.27 -3.23 -0.68
C LEU A 18 -2.84 -3.22 0.79
N PHE A 19 -2.43 -2.07 1.31
CA PHE A 19 -1.95 -1.97 2.68
C PHE A 19 -3.06 -2.19 3.69
N TYR A 20 -4.30 -1.79 3.37
CA TYR A 20 -5.46 -2.16 4.16
C TYR A 20 -5.61 -3.68 4.22
N ALA A 21 -5.64 -4.34 3.06
CA ALA A 21 -5.77 -5.79 2.97
C ALA A 21 -4.69 -6.54 3.76
N MET A 22 -3.44 -6.02 3.77
CA MET A 22 -2.35 -6.55 4.57
C MET A 22 -2.60 -6.42 6.07
N ALA A 23 -3.06 -5.24 6.52
CA ALA A 23 -3.33 -4.97 7.93
C ALA A 23 -4.60 -5.67 8.44
N SER A 24 -5.56 -5.95 7.57
CA SER A 24 -6.81 -6.63 7.92
C SER A 24 -6.77 -8.14 7.68
N ALA A 25 -5.60 -8.72 7.40
CA ALA A 25 -5.45 -10.13 7.04
C ALA A 25 -5.91 -11.12 8.14
N ASP A 26 -6.04 -10.66 9.38
CA ASP A 26 -6.58 -11.40 10.51
C ASP A 26 -8.00 -10.96 10.94
N ASP A 27 -8.74 -10.33 10.03
CA ASP A 27 -10.08 -9.76 10.22
C ASP A 27 -10.16 -8.60 11.21
N SER A 28 -9.01 -8.01 11.58
CA SER A 28 -8.96 -6.83 12.45
C SER A 28 -7.91 -5.84 11.94
N VAL A 29 -8.09 -4.53 12.16
CA VAL A 29 -7.05 -3.53 11.87
C VAL A 29 -6.65 -2.85 13.16
N ASN A 30 -5.39 -3.00 13.54
CA ASN A 30 -4.85 -2.45 14.77
C ASN A 30 -4.35 -1.03 14.55
N LYS A 31 -4.52 -0.18 15.58
CA LYS A 31 -4.06 1.21 15.54
C LYS A 31 -2.56 1.32 15.22
N ALA A 32 -1.75 0.40 15.75
CA ALA A 32 -0.31 0.37 15.52
C ALA A 32 0.07 0.19 14.03
N GLU A 33 -0.71 -0.59 13.27
CA GLU A 33 -0.49 -0.84 11.85
C GLU A 33 -0.79 0.39 11.01
N PHE A 34 -1.91 1.07 11.31
CA PHE A 34 -2.26 2.30 10.62
C PHE A 34 -1.29 3.43 10.96
N ASP A 35 -0.92 3.60 12.24
CA ASP A 35 0.09 4.58 12.63
C ASP A 35 1.43 4.31 11.95
N LYS A 36 1.80 3.03 11.78
CA LYS A 36 3.00 2.63 11.06
C LYS A 36 2.93 3.00 9.59
N LEU A 37 1.79 2.78 8.92
CA LEU A 37 1.56 3.21 7.54
C LEU A 37 1.81 4.73 7.38
N LYS A 38 1.20 5.56 8.24
CA LYS A 38 1.37 7.03 8.19
C LYS A 38 2.83 7.46 8.28
N VAL A 39 3.60 6.84 9.19
CA VAL A 39 5.04 7.10 9.32
C VAL A 39 5.78 6.75 8.04
N LEU A 40 5.43 5.62 7.40
CA LEU A 40 6.09 5.16 6.18
C LEU A 40 5.72 6.04 4.98
N VAL A 41 4.47 6.48 4.86
CA VAL A 41 4.01 7.43 3.82
C VAL A 41 4.85 8.70 3.88
N LYS A 42 4.91 9.34 5.05
CA LYS A 42 5.71 10.55 5.25
C LYS A 42 7.20 10.36 4.97
N LYS A 43 7.75 9.22 5.39
CA LYS A 43 9.20 8.95 5.28
C LYS A 43 9.64 8.58 3.86
N HIS A 44 8.81 7.86 3.10
CA HIS A 44 9.23 7.20 1.87
C HIS A 44 8.40 7.55 0.65
N TRP A 45 7.10 7.77 0.80
CA TRP A 45 6.18 7.92 -0.33
C TRP A 45 6.08 9.38 -0.80
N LEU A 46 6.08 10.35 0.11
CA LEU A 46 6.10 11.80 -0.25
C LEU A 46 7.37 12.26 -0.99
N ASN A 47 8.42 11.44 -1.01
CA ASN A 47 9.69 11.76 -1.69
C ASN A 47 9.87 11.00 -3.01
N LEU A 48 8.83 10.30 -3.45
CA LEU A 48 8.90 9.36 -4.55
C LEU A 48 8.70 10.05 -5.90
N ASP A 49 7.78 11.02 -5.94
CA ASP A 49 7.52 11.92 -7.05
C ASP A 49 7.04 13.29 -6.56
N ASN A 50 6.67 14.18 -7.50
CA ASN A 50 6.06 15.48 -7.22
C ASN A 50 4.59 15.50 -7.69
N LEU A 51 3.88 14.38 -7.62
CA LEU A 51 2.46 14.36 -7.99
C LEU A 51 1.66 15.03 -6.88
N GLU A 52 0.90 16.05 -7.23
CA GLU A 52 -0.01 16.75 -6.32
C GLU A 52 -1.47 16.39 -6.63
N ASP A 53 -2.33 16.49 -5.62
CA ASP A 53 -3.79 16.45 -5.76
C ASP A 53 -4.37 17.79 -6.22
N ASP A 54 -5.69 17.84 -6.40
CA ASP A 54 -6.42 19.02 -6.87
C ASP A 54 -6.29 20.25 -5.93
N TYR A 55 -5.74 20.06 -4.72
CA TYR A 55 -5.54 21.09 -3.70
C TYR A 55 -4.07 21.44 -3.49
N GLY A 56 -3.15 20.89 -4.29
CA GLY A 56 -1.70 21.12 -4.17
C GLY A 56 -1.04 20.35 -3.02
N SER A 57 -1.72 19.34 -2.45
CA SER A 57 -1.11 18.43 -1.48
C SER A 57 -0.47 17.24 -2.19
N ASP A 58 0.57 16.66 -1.61
CA ASP A 58 1.23 15.47 -2.19
C ASP A 58 0.23 14.30 -2.33
N ALA A 59 0.09 13.79 -3.55
CA ALA A 59 -0.90 12.76 -3.88
C ALA A 59 -0.64 11.43 -3.18
N ALA A 60 0.56 11.18 -2.63
CA ALA A 60 0.83 9.97 -1.86
C ALA A 60 0.05 9.90 -0.54
N TYR A 61 -0.53 11.02 -0.06
CA TYR A 61 -1.50 10.99 1.04
C TYR A 61 -2.77 10.21 0.71
N GLU A 62 -3.09 9.97 -0.57
CA GLU A 62 -4.21 9.11 -0.96
C GLU A 62 -4.08 7.68 -0.43
N ILE A 63 -2.84 7.21 -0.18
CA ILE A 63 -2.60 5.93 0.49
C ILE A 63 -3.27 5.92 1.87
N GLU A 64 -3.05 6.97 2.67
CA GLU A 64 -3.63 7.10 4.02
C GLU A 64 -5.14 7.31 3.95
N ILE A 65 -5.62 8.13 3.01
CA ILE A 65 -7.04 8.47 2.85
C ILE A 65 -7.86 7.21 2.49
N VAL A 66 -7.42 6.43 1.49
CA VAL A 66 -8.13 5.21 1.08
C VAL A 66 -8.11 4.17 2.19
N PHE A 67 -6.99 4.01 2.89
CA PHE A 67 -6.91 3.10 4.03
C PHE A 67 -7.89 3.50 5.13
N ASP A 68 -7.89 4.77 5.54
CA ASP A 68 -8.78 5.26 6.60
C ASP A 68 -10.25 5.13 6.20
N TRP A 69 -10.57 5.41 4.94
CA TRP A 69 -11.92 5.21 4.41
C TRP A 69 -12.35 3.75 4.53
N LEU A 70 -11.56 2.77 4.04
CA LEU A 70 -11.88 1.34 4.16
C LEU A 70 -12.06 0.90 5.61
N LYS A 71 -11.17 1.37 6.50
CA LYS A 71 -11.27 1.12 7.94
C LYS A 71 -12.54 1.70 8.54
N SER A 72 -12.92 2.92 8.16
CA SER A 72 -14.14 3.60 8.64
C SER A 72 -15.41 2.85 8.20
N GLN A 73 -15.39 2.27 7.00
CA GLN A 73 -16.48 1.47 6.45
C GLN A 73 -16.52 0.05 7.03
N LYS A 74 -15.55 -0.34 7.87
CA LYS A 74 -15.38 -1.73 8.35
C LYS A 74 -15.41 -2.72 7.19
N TYR A 75 -14.69 -2.40 6.12
CA TYR A 75 -14.71 -3.17 4.89
C TYR A 75 -14.16 -4.60 5.14
N THR A 76 -14.93 -5.63 4.81
CA THR A 76 -14.57 -7.03 5.14
C THR A 76 -13.99 -7.82 3.96
N ASP A 77 -14.08 -7.29 2.73
CA ASP A 77 -13.63 -8.01 1.53
C ASP A 77 -12.13 -7.73 1.23
N ASN A 78 -11.27 -8.34 2.05
CA ASN A 78 -9.81 -8.18 1.96
C ASN A 78 -9.26 -8.68 0.61
N ASP A 79 -9.81 -9.78 0.10
CA ASP A 79 -9.40 -10.37 -1.17
C ASP A 79 -9.70 -9.41 -2.33
N ARG A 80 -10.83 -8.70 -2.31
CA ARG A 80 -11.13 -7.68 -3.31
C ARG A 80 -10.14 -6.51 -3.27
N CYS A 81 -9.77 -6.02 -2.09
CA CYS A 81 -8.74 -4.97 -1.96
C CYS A 81 -7.40 -5.40 -2.56
N PHE A 82 -6.98 -6.65 -2.29
CA PHE A 82 -5.76 -7.22 -2.87
C PHE A 82 -5.87 -7.39 -4.40
N ASN A 83 -6.99 -7.93 -4.87
CA ASN A 83 -7.23 -8.18 -6.29
C ASN A 83 -7.33 -6.89 -7.11
N ASP A 84 -7.91 -5.83 -6.55
CA ASP A 84 -7.93 -4.50 -7.17
C ASP A 84 -6.50 -3.98 -7.44
N PHE A 85 -5.60 -4.15 -6.46
CA PHE A 85 -4.19 -3.81 -6.62
C PHE A 85 -3.52 -4.66 -7.70
N VAL A 86 -3.74 -5.97 -7.71
CA VAL A 86 -3.18 -6.90 -8.71
C VAL A 86 -3.67 -6.54 -10.12
N ALA A 87 -4.96 -6.26 -10.28
CA ALA A 87 -5.55 -5.85 -11.54
C ALA A 87 -4.92 -4.53 -12.03
N TYR A 88 -4.78 -3.53 -11.15
CA TYR A 88 -4.12 -2.28 -11.47
C TYR A 88 -2.66 -2.50 -11.89
N LYS A 89 -1.90 -3.29 -11.12
CA LYS A 89 -0.51 -3.63 -11.41
C LYS A 89 -0.33 -4.28 -12.78
N ASN A 90 -1.21 -5.21 -13.13
CA ASN A 90 -1.19 -5.89 -14.43
C ASN A 90 -1.60 -4.96 -15.58
N SER A 91 -2.46 -3.96 -15.32
CA SER A 91 -2.85 -2.94 -16.32
C SER A 91 -1.79 -1.85 -16.54
N GLN A 92 -0.91 -1.61 -15.55
CA GLN A 92 0.11 -0.56 -15.57
C GLN A 92 1.52 -1.10 -15.27
N PRO A 93 2.00 -2.16 -15.95
CA PRO A 93 3.22 -2.86 -15.56
C PRO A 93 4.47 -1.98 -15.62
N HIS A 94 4.48 -0.96 -16.49
CA HIS A 94 5.59 -0.02 -16.66
C HIS A 94 5.87 0.84 -15.40
N LEU A 95 4.88 1.05 -14.52
CA LEU A 95 5.06 1.78 -13.27
C LEU A 95 5.81 0.95 -12.21
N PHE A 96 5.72 -0.39 -12.29
CA PHE A 96 6.23 -1.30 -11.27
C PHE A 96 7.71 -1.61 -11.46
N THR A 97 8.54 -0.58 -11.34
CA THR A 97 10.00 -0.72 -11.37
C THR A 97 10.51 -1.56 -10.18
N PRO A 98 11.72 -2.15 -10.24
CA PRO A 98 12.30 -2.88 -9.12
C PRO A 98 12.37 -2.04 -7.83
N LYS A 99 12.59 -0.73 -7.96
CA LYS A 99 12.60 0.21 -6.83
C LYS A 99 11.22 0.34 -6.19
N LEU A 100 10.16 0.52 -7.00
CA LEU A 100 8.80 0.61 -6.50
C LEU A 100 8.35 -0.71 -5.87
N LYS A 101 8.56 -1.85 -6.54
CA LYS A 101 8.25 -3.19 -6.02
C LYS A 101 8.89 -3.43 -4.65
N LYS A 102 10.17 -3.07 -4.50
CA LYS A 102 10.89 -3.18 -3.21
C LYS A 102 10.31 -2.26 -2.14
N LEU A 103 9.86 -1.06 -2.49
CA LEU A 103 9.23 -0.16 -1.53
C LEU A 103 7.87 -0.70 -1.08
N ILE A 104 7.03 -1.18 -2.00
CA ILE A 104 5.74 -1.83 -1.69
C ILE A 104 5.94 -2.97 -0.69
N LEU A 105 6.86 -3.90 -0.97
CA LEU A 105 7.15 -5.04 -0.08
C LEU A 105 7.65 -4.58 1.29
N LYS A 106 8.55 -3.60 1.35
CA LYS A 106 9.05 -3.05 2.62
C LYS A 106 7.94 -2.43 3.44
N THR A 107 7.04 -1.68 2.79
CA THR A 107 5.91 -1.03 3.47
C THR A 107 4.92 -2.08 3.98
N ALA A 108 4.51 -3.03 3.14
CA ALA A 108 3.61 -4.11 3.55
C ALA A 108 4.18 -4.91 4.73
N ASN A 109 5.46 -5.28 4.67
CA ASN A 109 6.11 -6.06 5.74
C ASN A 109 6.22 -5.27 7.05
N ALA A 110 6.51 -3.97 6.96
CA ALA A 110 6.58 -3.12 8.14
C ALA A 110 5.21 -2.90 8.81
N ILE A 111 4.12 -2.94 8.04
CA ILE A 111 2.75 -2.85 8.56
C ILE A 111 2.38 -4.13 9.30
N ALA A 112 2.49 -5.30 8.66
CA ALA A 112 2.21 -6.59 9.30
C ALA A 112 3.05 -6.82 10.57
N ALA A 113 4.30 -6.34 10.60
CA ALA A 113 5.15 -6.47 11.77
C ALA A 113 4.82 -5.47 12.92
N ALA A 114 3.89 -4.54 12.75
CA ALA A 114 3.72 -3.40 13.67
C ALA A 114 2.91 -3.70 14.93
N PHE A 115 2.01 -4.69 14.92
CA PHE A 115 1.15 -4.97 16.08
C PHE A 115 1.72 -6.06 16.99
N SER A 116 1.71 -7.32 16.55
CA SER A 116 2.06 -8.48 17.40
C SER A 116 3.06 -9.45 16.75
N GLY A 117 3.72 -9.01 15.67
CA GLY A 117 4.56 -9.88 14.84
C GLY A 117 3.72 -10.63 13.80
N ILE A 118 4.42 -11.18 12.80
CA ILE A 118 3.76 -11.69 11.58
C ILE A 118 3.02 -13.00 11.86
N ASN A 119 1.69 -13.00 11.73
CA ASN A 119 0.85 -14.20 11.87
C ASN A 119 0.79 -15.02 10.57
N LYS A 120 0.14 -16.20 10.60
CA LYS A 120 0.10 -17.11 9.45
C LYS A 120 -0.63 -16.49 8.24
N SER A 121 -1.71 -15.75 8.46
CA SER A 121 -2.48 -15.11 7.39
C SER A 121 -1.66 -14.02 6.70
N GLU A 122 -0.96 -13.20 7.47
CA GLU A 122 -0.06 -12.16 6.96
C GLU A 122 1.13 -12.75 6.19
N LEU A 123 1.71 -13.87 6.65
CA LEU A 123 2.78 -14.58 5.92
C LEU A 123 2.28 -15.08 4.55
N ILE A 124 1.09 -15.66 4.50
CA ILE A 124 0.48 -16.14 3.24
C ILE A 124 0.23 -14.96 2.31
N MET A 125 -0.30 -13.85 2.83
CA MET A 125 -0.58 -12.66 2.02
C MET A 125 0.71 -11.99 1.51
N MET A 126 1.75 -11.95 2.34
CA MET A 126 3.08 -11.46 1.95
C MET A 126 3.68 -12.32 0.83
N ALA A 127 3.57 -13.64 0.94
CA ALA A 127 4.04 -14.56 -0.09
C ALA A 127 3.28 -14.37 -1.41
N LYS A 128 1.94 -14.21 -1.35
CA LYS A 128 1.12 -13.86 -2.52
C LYS A 128 1.60 -12.55 -3.16
N LEU A 129 1.81 -11.51 -2.36
CA LEU A 129 2.27 -10.20 -2.85
C LEU A 129 3.65 -10.31 -3.54
N ASP A 130 4.60 -11.01 -2.94
CA ASP A 130 5.93 -11.20 -3.51
C ASP A 130 5.89 -11.96 -4.84
N LEU A 131 5.04 -12.99 -4.95
CA LEU A 131 4.81 -13.68 -6.22
C LEU A 131 4.18 -12.76 -7.28
N GLU A 132 3.16 -11.98 -6.93
CA GLU A 132 2.53 -11.06 -7.87
C GLU A 132 3.48 -9.96 -8.35
N LEU A 133 4.38 -9.47 -7.50
CA LEU A 133 5.37 -8.47 -7.88
C LEU A 133 6.53 -9.07 -8.70
N LYS A 134 6.75 -10.39 -8.69
CA LYS A 134 7.76 -11.05 -9.53
C LYS A 134 7.29 -11.36 -10.95
N LYS A 135 5.97 -11.46 -11.16
CA LYS A 135 5.37 -11.52 -12.50
C LYS A 135 5.59 -10.20 -13.25
#